data_AF-A0A9W9YUC8-F1
#
_entry.id   AF-A0A9W9YUC8-F1
#
_cell.length_a   1.000
_cell.length_b   1.000
_cell.length_c   1.000
_cell.angle_alpha   90.00
_cell.angle_beta   90.00
_cell.angle_gamma   90.00
#
_symmetry.space_group_name_H-M   'P 1'
#
loop_
_entity.id
_entity.type
_entity.pdbx_description
1 polymer ?
#
loop_
_entity_poly.entity_id
_entity_poly.type
_entity_poly.pdbx_seq_one_letter_code
_entity_poly.pdbx_strand_id
1 'polypeptide(L)'
;MTIAIGFEGSANKLGIGIVKDGVVLSNVRTTYITPPGQVNYAISHLRFLARDTAKHHRENIIDILRRSLKEANIKPEEIDCVCYTKGPGMGAPLVSVAIVARTVAQLWKKPIVAVNHCIGHIEMGRLVTGAVNPTVLYVSGGNTQVIAYLQRRYRIFGETIDIAVGNCLDRFARVLKKDIIVKLFRVDMPHCCAVGCNHQSKKKQDDSSLSTGYLCRS
;
A
#
# COMPACT_ATOMS: atom_id res chain seq x y z
N MET A 1 -28.67 -5.00 -4.11
CA MET A 1 -27.84 -4.02 -3.41
C MET A 1 -26.93 -4.79 -2.49
N THR A 2 -25.62 -4.60 -2.58
CA THR A 2 -24.64 -5.32 -1.76
C THR A 2 -23.77 -4.33 -0.99
N ILE A 3 -23.71 -4.51 0.33
CA ILE A 3 -22.87 -3.72 1.24
C ILE A 3 -21.68 -4.58 1.68
N ALA A 4 -20.48 -4.14 1.31
CA ALA A 4 -19.23 -4.79 1.66
C ALA A 4 -18.41 -3.92 2.62
N ILE A 5 -17.86 -4.52 3.66
CA ILE A 5 -16.85 -3.91 4.52
C ILE A 5 -15.47 -4.46 4.20
N GLY A 6 -14.49 -3.60 3.93
CA GLY A 6 -13.13 -3.96 3.55
C GLY A 6 -12.11 -3.60 4.63
N PHE A 7 -11.22 -4.55 4.95
CA PHE A 7 -10.13 -4.38 5.90
C PHE A 7 -8.76 -4.40 5.19
N GLU A 8 -8.01 -3.30 5.30
CA GLU A 8 -6.68 -3.11 4.70
C GLU A 8 -5.62 -2.86 5.78
N GLY A 9 -4.51 -3.59 5.71
CA GLY A 9 -3.40 -3.46 6.65
C GLY A 9 -2.14 -4.19 6.21
N SER A 10 -1.89 -4.24 4.90
CA SER A 10 -0.72 -4.88 4.28
C SER A 10 0.60 -4.18 4.60
N ALA A 11 0.57 -2.89 4.91
CA ALA A 11 1.76 -2.05 5.15
C ALA A 11 1.55 -1.16 6.39
N ASN A 12 2.18 0.02 6.43
CA ASN A 12 2.08 0.94 7.57
C ASN A 12 0.77 1.73 7.67
N LYS A 13 -0.14 1.57 6.72
CA LYS A 13 -1.49 2.14 6.80
C LYS A 13 -2.45 1.04 7.22
N LEU A 14 -3.38 1.40 8.08
CA LEU A 14 -4.53 0.57 8.46
C LEU A 14 -5.78 1.34 8.05
N GLY A 15 -6.66 0.68 7.30
CA GLY A 15 -7.91 1.28 6.83
C GLY A 15 -9.06 0.30 6.86
N ILE A 16 -10.25 0.83 7.12
CA ILE A 16 -11.51 0.11 6.96
C ILE A 16 -12.43 0.98 6.13
N GLY A 17 -12.99 0.39 5.07
CA GLY A 17 -13.89 1.07 4.16
C GLY A 17 -15.19 0.30 3.98
N ILE A 18 -16.27 1.02 3.68
CA ILE A 18 -17.59 0.43 3.44
C ILE A 18 -18.08 0.92 2.09
N VAL A 19 -18.47 -0.01 1.23
CA VAL A 19 -18.93 0.26 -0.14
C VAL A 19 -20.31 -0.37 -0.34
N LYS A 20 -21.23 0.39 -0.93
CA LYS A 20 -22.56 -0.06 -1.31
C LYS A 20 -22.77 0.19 -2.80
N ASP A 21 -22.89 -0.87 -3.59
CA ASP A 21 -23.17 -0.81 -5.03
C ASP A 21 -22.26 0.17 -5.80
N GLY A 22 -20.96 0.18 -5.48
CA GLY A 22 -19.98 1.06 -6.11
C GLY A 22 -19.87 2.46 -5.48
N VAL A 23 -20.71 2.81 -4.52
CA VAL A 23 -20.62 4.06 -3.74
C VAL A 23 -19.85 3.82 -2.46
N VAL A 24 -18.82 4.63 -2.21
CA VAL A 24 -18.04 4.58 -0.96
C VAL A 24 -18.83 5.33 0.13
N LEU A 25 -19.27 4.60 1.16
CA LEU A 25 -19.99 5.16 2.30
C LEU A 25 -19.05 5.63 3.41
N SER A 26 -17.93 4.93 3.60
CA SER A 26 -16.86 5.35 4.53
C SER A 26 -15.50 4.81 4.08
N ASN A 27 -14.44 5.51 4.47
CA ASN A 27 -13.06 5.12 4.15
C ASN A 27 -12.06 5.61 5.21
N VAL A 28 -12.25 5.16 6.45
CA VAL A 28 -11.45 5.63 7.60
C VAL A 28 -10.08 4.97 7.57
N ARG A 29 -9.03 5.79 7.78
CA ARG A 29 -7.64 5.32 7.75
C ARG A 29 -6.80 5.96 8.85
N THR A 30 -5.84 5.19 9.35
CA THR A 30 -4.72 5.68 10.15
C THR A 30 -3.39 5.29 9.50
N THR A 31 -2.32 6.00 9.83
CA THR A 31 -0.98 5.73 9.32
C THR A 31 -0.01 5.63 10.48
N TYR A 32 0.69 4.51 10.57
CA TYR A 32 1.83 4.38 11.47
C TYR A 32 2.99 5.26 10.97
N ILE A 33 3.43 6.15 11.85
CA ILE A 33 4.59 7.02 11.67
C ILE A 33 5.58 6.66 12.76
N THR A 34 6.79 6.26 12.35
CA THR A 34 7.88 5.92 13.27
C THR A 34 8.23 7.15 14.12
N PRO A 35 8.24 7.03 15.47
CA PRO A 35 8.62 8.14 16.35
C PRO A 35 10.04 8.64 16.06
N PRO A 36 10.30 9.96 16.18
CA PRO A 36 11.64 10.51 16.11
C PRO A 36 12.58 9.82 17.11
N GLY A 37 13.81 9.48 16.69
CA GLY A 37 14.82 8.85 17.54
C GLY A 37 14.75 7.32 17.69
N GLN A 38 13.67 6.67 17.28
CA GLN A 38 13.58 5.18 17.24
C GLN A 38 14.09 4.57 15.92
N VAL A 39 14.60 5.40 15.00
CA VAL A 39 15.31 4.93 13.82
C VAL A 39 16.67 4.41 14.29
N ASN A 40 16.75 3.11 14.57
CA ASN A 40 18.02 2.45 14.82
C ASN A 40 18.86 2.56 13.54
N TYR A 41 19.89 3.41 13.53
CA TYR A 41 20.72 3.65 12.35
C TYR A 41 21.43 2.37 11.85
N ALA A 42 21.58 1.36 12.70
CA ALA A 42 22.07 0.02 12.33
C ALA A 42 21.08 -0.79 11.45
N ILE A 43 19.78 -0.45 11.45
CA ILE A 43 18.71 -1.06 10.61
C ILE A 43 18.08 0.01 9.69
N SER A 44 18.87 1.03 9.34
CA SER A 44 18.53 2.26 8.59
C SER A 44 17.71 2.07 7.29
N HIS A 45 17.74 0.87 6.71
CA HIS A 45 17.09 0.59 5.44
C HIS A 45 15.56 0.39 5.51
N LEU A 46 14.97 0.12 6.68
CA LEU A 46 13.52 -0.03 6.85
C LEU A 46 12.90 1.18 7.56
N ARG A 47 11.87 1.76 6.94
CA ARG A 47 11.15 2.94 7.46
C ARG A 47 10.33 2.62 8.71
N PHE A 48 9.77 1.42 8.79
CA PHE A 48 8.96 0.90 9.90
C PHE A 48 9.10 -0.63 9.96
N LEU A 49 9.26 -1.18 11.16
CA LEU A 49 9.38 -2.62 11.36
C LEU A 49 8.01 -3.29 11.34
N ALA A 50 7.96 -4.53 10.85
CA ALA A 50 6.71 -5.31 10.78
C ALA A 50 6.08 -5.51 12.18
N ARG A 51 6.91 -5.68 13.22
CA ARG A 51 6.47 -5.83 14.62
C ARG A 51 5.73 -4.58 15.12
N ASP A 52 6.32 -3.41 14.95
CA ASP A 52 5.76 -2.15 15.45
C ASP A 52 4.53 -1.73 14.65
N THR A 53 4.55 -1.97 13.34
CA THR A 53 3.39 -1.78 12.48
C THR A 53 2.24 -2.69 12.90
N ALA A 54 2.50 -3.97 13.21
CA ALA A 54 1.47 -4.88 13.70
C ALA A 54 0.94 -4.47 15.08
N LYS A 55 1.79 -3.93 15.97
CA LYS A 55 1.36 -3.35 17.24
C LYS A 55 0.39 -2.18 17.01
N HIS A 56 0.76 -1.23 16.15
CA HIS A 56 -0.10 -0.12 15.77
C HIS A 56 -1.45 -0.59 15.22
N HIS A 57 -1.47 -1.60 14.35
CA HIS A 57 -2.73 -2.12 13.80
C HIS A 57 -3.62 -2.71 14.89
N ARG A 58 -3.06 -3.51 15.81
CA ARG A 58 -3.82 -4.11 16.92
C ARG A 58 -4.42 -3.06 17.86
N GLU A 59 -3.71 -1.97 18.11
CA GLU A 59 -4.18 -0.89 18.99
C GLU A 59 -5.30 -0.05 18.35
N ASN A 60 -5.32 0.09 17.02
CA ASN A 60 -6.19 1.04 16.33
C ASN A 60 -7.37 0.40 15.57
N ILE A 61 -7.32 -0.88 15.24
CA ILE A 61 -8.31 -1.51 14.33
C ILE A 61 -9.75 -1.51 14.85
N ILE A 62 -9.96 -1.67 16.16
CA ILE A 62 -11.30 -1.67 16.75
C ILE A 62 -11.91 -0.26 16.73
N ASP A 63 -11.09 0.76 17.00
CA ASP A 63 -11.52 2.16 16.92
C ASP A 63 -11.88 2.56 15.48
N ILE A 64 -11.04 2.21 14.51
CA ILE A 64 -11.29 2.46 13.09
C ILE A 64 -12.54 1.74 12.61
N LEU A 65 -12.78 0.50 13.07
CA LEU A 65 -13.99 -0.26 12.75
C LEU A 65 -15.25 0.49 13.21
N ARG A 66 -15.26 0.94 14.47
CA ARG A 66 -16.38 1.70 15.04
C ARG A 66 -16.61 3.01 14.28
N ARG A 67 -15.53 3.75 13.97
CA ARG A 67 -15.61 4.98 13.18
C ARG A 67 -16.15 4.72 11.76
N SER A 68 -15.73 3.64 11.11
CA SER A 68 -16.16 3.31 9.75
C SER A 68 -17.65 2.99 9.68
N LEU A 69 -18.17 2.23 10.66
CA LEU A 69 -19.60 1.95 10.79
C LEU A 69 -20.41 3.22 11.07
N LYS A 70 -19.90 4.07 11.97
CA LYS A 70 -20.52 5.35 12.32
C LYS A 70 -20.58 6.32 11.15
N GLU A 71 -19.48 6.46 10.40
CA GLU A 71 -19.38 7.34 9.23
C GLU A 71 -20.31 6.87 8.09
N ALA A 72 -20.38 5.56 7.85
CA ALA A 72 -21.31 5.00 6.88
C ALA A 72 -22.79 5.02 7.35
N ASN A 73 -23.03 5.27 8.64
CA ASN A 73 -24.34 5.22 9.28
C ASN A 73 -25.09 3.89 9.03
N ILE A 74 -24.38 2.78 9.14
CA ILE A 74 -24.95 1.43 8.98
C ILE A 74 -24.74 0.57 10.22
N LYS A 75 -25.65 -0.37 10.43
CA LYS A 75 -25.51 -1.38 11.47
C LYS A 75 -24.81 -2.64 10.92
N PRO A 76 -24.13 -3.42 11.78
CA PRO A 76 -23.48 -4.67 11.37
C PRO A 76 -24.37 -5.66 10.62
N GLU A 77 -25.67 -5.68 10.93
CA GLU A 77 -26.63 -6.61 10.33
C GLU A 77 -26.86 -6.33 8.84
N GLU A 78 -26.68 -5.07 8.41
CA GLU A 78 -26.85 -4.60 7.04
C GLU A 78 -25.67 -4.97 6.14
N ILE A 79 -24.54 -5.41 6.71
CA ILE A 79 -23.36 -5.82 5.95
C ILE A 79 -23.62 -7.18 5.30
N ASP A 80 -23.40 -7.31 4.01
CA ASP A 80 -23.61 -8.57 3.28
C ASP A 80 -22.34 -9.42 3.23
N CYS A 81 -21.16 -8.80 3.21
CA CYS A 81 -19.89 -9.52 3.19
C CYS A 81 -18.74 -8.76 3.85
N VAL A 82 -17.81 -9.52 4.42
CA VAL A 82 -16.57 -9.01 5.00
C VAL A 82 -15.40 -9.32 4.06
N CYS A 83 -14.66 -8.31 3.66
CA CYS A 83 -13.51 -8.41 2.77
C CYS A 83 -12.23 -8.07 3.55
N TYR A 84 -11.15 -8.80 3.34
CA TYR A 84 -9.87 -8.44 3.94
C TYR A 84 -8.71 -8.71 2.99
N THR A 85 -7.62 -7.97 3.20
CA THR A 85 -6.41 -8.13 2.41
C THR A 85 -5.69 -9.41 2.81
N LYS A 86 -5.65 -10.39 1.89
CA LYS A 86 -4.90 -11.64 2.09
C LYS A 86 -3.40 -11.45 1.81
N GLY A 87 -3.07 -10.51 0.93
CA GLY A 87 -1.71 -10.17 0.54
C GLY A 87 -1.62 -9.72 -0.93
N PRO A 88 -0.41 -9.43 -1.43
CA PRO A 88 0.87 -9.43 -0.71
C PRO A 88 0.98 -8.31 0.34
N GLY A 89 1.97 -8.39 1.23
CA GLY A 89 2.19 -7.40 2.29
C GLY A 89 3.07 -7.94 3.43
N MET A 90 3.23 -7.14 4.49
CA MET A 90 3.97 -7.52 5.68
C MET A 90 3.22 -8.58 6.48
N GLY A 91 3.89 -9.69 6.81
CA GLY A 91 3.26 -10.83 7.47
C GLY A 91 2.55 -10.49 8.79
N ALA A 92 3.25 -9.87 9.75
CA ALA A 92 2.67 -9.58 11.06
C ALA A 92 1.46 -8.59 11.02
N PRO A 93 1.52 -7.49 10.25
CA PRO A 93 0.36 -6.64 10.00
C PRO A 93 -0.82 -7.37 9.33
N LEU A 94 -0.56 -8.17 8.28
CA LEU A 94 -1.60 -8.93 7.58
C LEU A 94 -2.32 -9.91 8.53
N VAL A 95 -1.57 -10.65 9.35
CA VAL A 95 -2.16 -11.57 10.35
C VAL A 95 -3.04 -10.81 11.33
N SER A 96 -2.58 -9.65 11.82
CA SER A 96 -3.33 -8.84 12.79
C SER A 96 -4.70 -8.41 12.23
N VAL A 97 -4.74 -7.95 10.98
CA VAL A 97 -5.99 -7.55 10.33
C VAL A 97 -6.87 -8.74 9.97
N ALA A 98 -6.28 -9.82 9.47
CA ALA A 98 -7.02 -11.03 9.08
C ALA A 98 -7.74 -11.69 10.27
N ILE A 99 -7.14 -11.66 11.47
CA ILE A 99 -7.79 -12.16 12.69
C ILE A 99 -9.07 -11.37 12.96
N VAL A 100 -8.99 -10.03 12.97
CA VAL A 100 -10.16 -9.17 13.25
C VAL A 100 -11.24 -9.35 12.20
N ALA A 101 -10.89 -9.38 10.92
CA ALA A 101 -11.87 -9.59 9.85
C ALA A 101 -12.59 -10.94 9.98
N ARG A 102 -11.88 -12.02 10.33
CA ARG A 102 -12.48 -13.35 10.57
C ARG A 102 -13.39 -13.33 11.80
N THR A 103 -12.94 -12.74 12.91
CA THR A 103 -13.73 -12.63 14.13
C THR A 103 -15.04 -11.89 13.87
N VAL A 104 -14.97 -10.75 13.16
CA VAL A 104 -16.13 -9.95 12.79
C VAL A 104 -17.08 -10.72 11.87
N ALA A 105 -16.55 -11.41 10.85
CA ALA A 105 -17.36 -12.24 9.96
C ALA A 105 -18.09 -13.36 10.72
N GLN A 106 -17.42 -14.01 11.68
CA GLN A 106 -18.02 -15.05 12.52
C GLN A 106 -19.10 -14.50 13.46
N LEU A 107 -18.83 -13.37 14.13
CA LEU A 107 -19.78 -12.71 15.02
C LEU A 107 -21.05 -12.26 14.29
N TRP A 108 -20.89 -11.68 13.11
CA TRP A 108 -22.01 -11.17 12.31
C TRP A 108 -22.64 -12.25 11.41
N LYS A 109 -22.08 -13.47 11.41
CA LYS A 109 -22.48 -14.59 10.56
C LYS A 109 -22.53 -14.21 9.07
N LYS A 110 -21.52 -13.47 8.61
CA LYS A 110 -21.41 -13.00 7.23
C LYS A 110 -20.32 -13.76 6.47
N PRO A 111 -20.48 -13.97 5.16
CA PRO A 111 -19.42 -14.54 4.33
C PRO A 111 -18.18 -13.66 4.35
N ILE A 112 -17.01 -14.29 4.24
CA ILE A 112 -15.72 -13.61 4.21
C ILE A 112 -14.98 -13.85 2.89
N VAL A 113 -14.49 -12.77 2.29
CA VAL A 113 -13.78 -12.78 1.01
C VAL A 113 -12.34 -12.31 1.22
N ALA A 114 -11.40 -13.11 0.72
CA ALA A 114 -9.99 -12.78 0.78
C ALA A 114 -9.60 -12.03 -0.51
N VAL A 115 -9.05 -10.83 -0.38
CA VAL A 115 -8.76 -9.93 -1.50
C VAL A 115 -7.25 -9.81 -1.71
N ASN A 116 -6.84 -9.80 -2.99
CA ASN A 116 -5.46 -9.48 -3.37
C ASN A 116 -5.27 -7.96 -3.34
N HIS A 117 -4.23 -7.49 -2.63
CA HIS A 117 -3.95 -6.08 -2.43
C HIS A 117 -3.79 -5.30 -3.75
N CYS A 118 -3.01 -5.83 -4.69
CA CYS A 118 -2.75 -5.19 -5.98
C CYS A 118 -4.03 -5.09 -6.83
N ILE A 119 -4.85 -6.15 -6.84
CA ILE A 119 -6.14 -6.15 -7.55
C ILE A 119 -7.11 -5.15 -6.90
N GLY A 120 -7.10 -5.04 -5.57
CA GLY A 120 -7.88 -4.03 -4.86
C GLY A 120 -7.58 -2.60 -5.34
N HIS A 121 -6.30 -2.27 -5.56
CA HIS A 121 -5.89 -0.99 -6.14
C HIS A 121 -6.42 -0.78 -7.57
N ILE A 122 -6.32 -1.81 -8.43
CA ILE A 122 -6.79 -1.74 -9.81
C ILE A 122 -8.31 -1.53 -9.87
N GLU A 123 -9.08 -2.37 -9.17
CA GLU A 123 -10.55 -2.31 -9.22
C GLU A 123 -11.10 -1.03 -8.60
N MET A 124 -10.51 -0.55 -7.51
CA MET A 124 -10.88 0.75 -6.95
C MET A 124 -10.55 1.90 -7.92
N GLY A 125 -9.40 1.84 -8.59
CA GLY A 125 -9.04 2.80 -9.63
C GLY A 125 -10.04 2.82 -10.79
N ARG A 126 -10.45 1.63 -11.28
CA ARG A 126 -11.48 1.49 -12.32
C ARG A 126 -12.82 2.06 -11.89
N LEU A 127 -13.24 1.79 -10.66
CA LEU A 127 -14.50 2.29 -10.09
C LEU A 127 -14.52 3.83 -10.05
N VAL A 128 -13.45 4.45 -9.55
CA VAL A 128 -13.39 5.91 -9.36
C VAL A 128 -13.19 6.65 -10.68
N THR A 129 -12.40 6.10 -11.60
CA THR A 129 -12.03 6.78 -12.86
C THR A 129 -12.94 6.41 -14.05
N GLY A 130 -13.72 5.34 -13.94
CA GLY A 130 -14.49 4.79 -15.07
C GLY A 130 -13.61 4.11 -16.13
N ALA A 131 -12.32 3.87 -15.87
CA ALA A 131 -11.41 3.29 -16.84
C ALA A 131 -11.83 1.86 -17.26
N VAL A 132 -12.04 1.67 -18.57
CA VAL A 132 -12.39 0.37 -19.15
C VAL A 132 -11.14 -0.33 -19.65
N ASN A 133 -10.77 -1.44 -19.00
CA ASN A 133 -9.63 -2.30 -19.37
C ASN A 133 -8.27 -1.56 -19.51
N PRO A 134 -7.82 -0.82 -18.47
CA PRO A 134 -6.57 -0.09 -18.54
C PRO A 134 -5.35 -1.01 -18.46
N THR A 135 -4.24 -0.55 -19.05
CA THR A 135 -2.90 -0.97 -18.62
C THR A 135 -2.52 -0.12 -17.41
N VAL A 136 -2.27 -0.77 -16.28
CA VAL A 136 -2.09 -0.11 -14.99
C VAL A 136 -0.63 -0.11 -14.61
N LEU A 137 -0.08 1.07 -14.36
CA LEU A 137 1.19 1.24 -13.66
C LEU A 137 0.90 1.32 -12.15
N TYR A 138 1.18 0.24 -11.44
CA TYR A 138 1.01 0.14 -9.99
C TYR A 138 2.31 0.53 -9.28
N VAL A 139 2.33 1.73 -8.69
CA VAL A 139 3.46 2.28 -7.95
C VAL A 139 3.06 2.51 -6.50
N SER A 140 3.76 1.83 -5.58
CA SER A 140 3.58 1.98 -4.14
C SER A 140 4.94 1.97 -3.43
N GLY A 141 4.93 2.12 -2.09
CA GLY A 141 6.14 1.97 -1.28
C GLY A 141 6.72 0.55 -1.31
N GLY A 142 5.94 -0.46 -1.69
CA GLY A 142 6.36 -1.88 -1.70
C GLY A 142 6.26 -2.57 -3.05
N ASN A 143 5.66 -1.94 -4.06
CA ASN A 143 5.44 -2.54 -5.38
C ASN A 143 5.68 -1.52 -6.50
N THR A 144 6.22 -2.01 -7.61
CA THR A 144 6.32 -1.25 -8.87
C THR A 144 6.12 -2.24 -10.01
N GLN A 145 4.93 -2.23 -10.61
CA GLN A 145 4.48 -3.24 -11.57
C GLN A 145 3.63 -2.63 -12.68
N VAL A 146 3.80 -3.11 -13.90
CA VAL A 146 2.91 -2.86 -15.04
C VAL A 146 1.99 -4.06 -15.18
N ILE A 147 0.69 -3.84 -14.96
CA ILE A 147 -0.33 -4.90 -14.90
C ILE A 147 -1.40 -4.63 -15.96
N ALA A 148 -1.81 -5.65 -16.70
CA ALA A 148 -2.98 -5.55 -17.58
C ALA A 148 -3.82 -6.83 -17.53
N TYR A 149 -5.10 -6.71 -17.85
CA TYR A 149 -6.02 -7.84 -17.88
C TYR A 149 -5.94 -8.55 -19.23
N LEU A 150 -5.54 -9.83 -19.21
CA LEU A 150 -5.40 -10.65 -20.40
C LEU A 150 -5.79 -12.11 -20.10
N GLN A 151 -6.62 -12.70 -20.97
CA GLN A 151 -7.09 -14.09 -20.85
C GLN A 151 -7.68 -14.39 -19.46
N ARG A 152 -8.64 -13.56 -19.04
CA ARG A 152 -9.36 -13.69 -17.76
C ARG A 152 -8.49 -13.58 -16.51
N ARG A 153 -7.29 -13.00 -16.61
CA ARG A 153 -6.36 -12.82 -15.49
C ARG A 153 -5.69 -11.45 -15.54
N TYR A 154 -5.47 -10.84 -14.39
CA TYR A 154 -4.51 -9.75 -14.26
C TYR A 154 -3.09 -10.33 -14.35
N ARG A 155 -2.31 -9.88 -15.32
CA ARG A 155 -0.94 -10.34 -15.57
C ARG A 155 0.04 -9.20 -15.39
N ILE A 156 1.18 -9.51 -14.79
CA ILE A 156 2.32 -8.59 -14.67
C ILE A 156 3.10 -8.67 -15.99
N PHE A 157 3.13 -7.56 -16.72
CA PHE A 157 3.90 -7.42 -17.96
C PHE A 157 5.30 -6.89 -17.70
N GLY A 158 5.46 -6.11 -16.63
CA GLY A 158 6.77 -5.66 -16.16
C GLY A 158 6.75 -5.37 -14.68
N GLU A 159 7.89 -5.46 -14.03
CA GLU A 159 8.04 -5.20 -12.60
C GLU A 159 9.46 -4.72 -12.29
N THR A 160 9.61 -4.05 -11.16
CA THR A 160 10.93 -3.81 -10.58
C THR A 160 11.61 -5.14 -10.25
N ILE A 161 12.93 -5.22 -10.41
CA ILE A 161 13.72 -6.43 -10.10
C ILE A 161 14.26 -6.44 -8.69
N ASP A 162 14.13 -5.33 -7.97
CA ASP A 162 14.84 -5.08 -6.73
C ASP A 162 13.95 -4.34 -5.71
N ILE A 163 14.00 -3.01 -5.62
CA ILE A 163 13.19 -2.19 -4.73
C ILE A 163 12.12 -1.46 -5.54
N ALA A 164 10.93 -1.32 -4.94
CA ALA A 164 9.92 -0.45 -5.52
C ALA A 164 10.40 1.01 -5.53
N VAL A 165 10.04 1.77 -6.56
CA VAL A 165 10.40 3.19 -6.70
C VAL A 165 10.00 4.01 -5.47
N GLY A 166 8.86 3.69 -4.84
CA GLY A 166 8.44 4.34 -3.60
C GLY A 166 9.39 4.07 -2.42
N ASN A 167 9.97 2.87 -2.33
CA ASN A 167 10.99 2.55 -1.33
C ASN A 167 12.32 3.26 -1.64
N CYS A 168 12.70 3.34 -2.92
CA CYS A 168 13.88 4.09 -3.37
C CYS A 168 13.80 5.56 -2.92
N LEU A 169 12.70 6.23 -3.22
CA LEU A 169 12.45 7.61 -2.79
C LEU A 169 12.45 7.76 -1.27
N ASP A 170 11.82 6.82 -0.56
CA ASP A 170 11.78 6.81 0.90
C ASP A 170 13.19 6.66 1.51
N ARG A 171 14.06 5.83 0.94
CA ARG A 171 15.46 5.67 1.37
C ARG A 171 16.27 6.92 1.09
N PHE A 172 16.14 7.47 -0.11
CA PHE A 172 16.82 8.69 -0.51
C PHE A 172 16.46 9.87 0.42
N ALA A 173 15.19 10.02 0.77
CA ALA A 173 14.71 11.06 1.70
C ALA A 173 15.38 11.00 3.08
N ARG A 174 15.70 9.78 3.54
CA ARG A 174 16.31 9.55 4.85
C ARG A 174 17.78 9.94 4.85
N VAL A 175 18.51 9.59 3.80
CA VAL A 175 19.93 9.95 3.66
C VAL A 175 20.09 11.47 3.72
N LEU A 176 19.18 12.21 3.08
CA LEU A 176 19.20 13.67 3.03
C LEU A 176 18.57 14.38 4.25
N LYS A 177 18.16 13.64 5.31
CA LYS A 177 17.63 14.18 6.58
C LYS A 177 16.49 15.24 6.46
N LYS A 178 15.53 15.06 5.52
CA LYS A 178 14.27 15.82 5.27
C LYS A 178 14.41 17.36 5.11
N ASP A 179 14.10 17.99 3.98
CA ASP A 179 12.74 18.28 3.47
C ASP A 179 12.73 18.50 1.94
N ILE A 180 13.72 17.97 1.22
CA ILE A 180 14.07 18.53 -0.08
C ILE A 180 13.46 17.77 -1.27
N ILE A 181 12.93 16.55 -1.16
CA ILE A 181 12.56 15.78 -2.38
C ILE A 181 11.57 16.52 -3.31
N VAL A 182 10.44 17.01 -2.81
CA VAL A 182 9.46 17.71 -3.66
C VAL A 182 9.98 19.09 -4.11
N LYS A 183 10.91 19.70 -3.36
CA LYS A 183 11.53 20.98 -3.72
C LYS A 183 12.69 20.82 -4.72
N LEU A 184 13.51 19.79 -4.60
CA LEU A 184 14.63 19.45 -5.50
C LEU A 184 14.12 19.15 -6.91
N PHE A 185 12.99 18.44 -7.05
CA PHE A 185 12.40 18.18 -8.36
C PHE A 185 11.75 19.41 -9.01
N ARG A 186 11.64 20.54 -8.30
CA ARG A 186 11.15 21.83 -8.83
C ARG A 186 12.27 22.83 -9.13
N VAL A 187 13.50 22.55 -8.71
CA VAL A 187 14.68 23.35 -9.05
C VAL A 187 15.30 22.70 -10.27
N ASP A 188 15.41 23.43 -11.38
CA ASP A 188 16.14 23.00 -12.57
C ASP A 188 17.56 22.59 -12.17
N MET A 189 17.78 21.28 -12.08
CA MET A 189 19.11 20.70 -11.93
C MET A 189 19.72 20.64 -13.33
N PRO A 190 20.78 21.41 -13.64
CA PRO A 190 21.49 21.23 -14.90
C PRO A 190 21.98 19.78 -14.97
N HIS A 191 21.88 19.17 -16.15
CA HIS A 191 22.15 17.76 -16.49
C HIS A 191 23.48 17.18 -15.93
N CYS A 192 23.60 16.98 -14.61
CA CYS A 192 24.85 16.59 -13.97
C CYS A 192 24.67 15.61 -12.80
N CYS A 193 23.56 14.85 -12.75
CA CYS A 193 23.54 13.59 -12.04
C CYS A 193 23.58 12.47 -13.07
N ALA A 194 24.76 11.87 -13.26
CA ALA A 194 24.90 10.59 -13.95
C ALA A 194 24.22 9.51 -13.10
N VAL A 195 22.91 9.46 -13.18
CA VAL A 195 22.10 8.36 -12.67
C VAL A 195 22.38 7.19 -13.61
N GLY A 196 23.06 6.15 -13.10
CA GLY A 196 23.39 4.97 -13.89
C GLY A 196 22.13 4.34 -14.48
N CYS A 197 21.91 4.56 -15.78
CA CYS A 197 20.82 3.95 -16.51
C CYS A 197 21.22 2.52 -16.84
N ASN A 198 20.95 1.58 -15.92
CA ASN A 198 21.23 0.16 -16.16
C ASN A 198 20.40 -0.34 -17.34
N HIS A 199 21.03 -1.16 -18.19
CA HIS A 199 20.46 -1.72 -19.41
C HIS A 199 19.07 -2.32 -19.15
N GLN A 200 18.03 -1.72 -19.72
CA GLN A 200 16.67 -2.23 -19.65
C GLN A 200 16.59 -3.56 -20.39
N SER A 201 16.59 -4.69 -19.67
CA SER A 201 16.12 -5.94 -20.27
C SER A 201 14.62 -5.81 -20.47
N LYS A 202 14.16 -6.01 -21.72
CA LYS A 202 12.87 -5.69 -22.38
C LYS A 202 11.55 -5.52 -21.58
N LYS A 203 11.44 -5.82 -20.28
CA LYS A 203 10.23 -5.70 -19.44
C LYS A 203 10.48 -5.46 -17.93
N LYS A 204 11.70 -5.14 -17.48
CA LYS A 204 12.08 -5.11 -16.05
C LYS A 204 13.01 -3.93 -15.71
N GLN A 205 12.83 -3.30 -14.54
CA GLN A 205 13.57 -2.10 -14.11
C GLN A 205 14.32 -2.34 -12.79
N ASP A 206 15.56 -1.84 -12.68
CA ASP A 206 16.41 -1.88 -11.46
C ASP A 206 16.49 -0.50 -10.82
N ASP A 207 15.92 -0.33 -9.62
CA ASP A 207 15.86 0.94 -8.91
C ASP A 207 16.90 1.06 -7.77
N SER A 208 17.72 0.03 -7.53
CA SER A 208 18.62 -0.05 -6.36
C SER A 208 19.87 0.78 -6.61
N SER A 209 20.41 0.69 -7.83
CA SER A 209 21.54 1.47 -8.32
C SER A 209 21.27 2.98 -8.29
N LEU A 210 20.01 3.40 -8.43
CA LEU A 210 19.57 4.80 -8.27
C LEU A 210 19.82 5.30 -6.84
N SER A 211 19.69 4.42 -5.84
CA SER A 211 19.87 4.77 -4.43
C SER A 211 21.34 4.74 -3.98
N THR A 212 22.20 3.99 -4.66
CA THR A 212 23.64 3.84 -4.34
C THR A 212 24.57 4.76 -5.11
N GLY A 213 24.11 5.41 -6.20
CA GLY A 213 24.90 6.27 -7.07
C GLY A 213 25.49 7.56 -6.45
N TYR A 214 25.30 7.79 -5.15
CA TYR A 214 25.82 8.97 -4.44
C TYR A 214 27.23 8.80 -3.83
N LEU A 215 27.87 7.63 -3.98
CA LEU A 215 29.29 7.46 -3.63
C LEU A 215 30.18 7.76 -4.84
N CYS A 216 30.32 9.03 -5.21
CA CYS A 216 31.43 9.49 -6.05
C CYS A 216 32.46 10.19 -5.17
N ARG A 217 33.70 9.72 -5.31
CA ARG A 217 34.90 10.02 -4.51
C ARG A 217 35.17 11.53 -4.47
N SER A 218 35.45 12.05 -3.27
CA SER A 218 36.28 13.23 -3.06
C SER A 218 37.74 12.90 -3.32
#